data_AF-M1P5Z2-F1
#
_entry.id   AF-M1P5Z2-F1
#
_cell.length_a   1.000
_cell.length_b   1.000
_cell.length_c   1.000
_cell.angle_alpha   90.00
_cell.angle_beta   90.00
_cell.angle_gamma   90.00
#
_symmetry.space_group_name_H-M   'P 1'
#
loop_
_entity.id
_entity.type
_entity.pdbx_description
1 polymer ?
#
loop_
_entity_poly.entity_id
_entity_poly.type
_entity_poly.pdbx_seq_one_letter_code
_entity_poly.pdbx_strand_id
1 'polypeptide(L)' 'MQSALKNGATKEEIMEVMDVIFITSGAPAVAACRDALKLLK' A
#
# COMPACT_ATOMS: atom_id res chain seq x y z
N MET A 1 -1.24 2.65 5.62
CA MET A 1 -1.20 1.18 5.49
C MET A 1 -1.24 0.41 6.81
N GLN A 2 -0.60 0.89 7.88
CA GLN A 2 -0.69 0.24 9.20
C GLN A 2 -2.12 0.00 9.68
N SER A 3 -3.00 1.00 9.55
CA SER A 3 -4.41 0.85 9.93
C SER A 3 -5.11 -0.23 9.11
N ALA A 4 -4.88 -0.30 7.80
CA ALA A 4 -5.46 -1.33 6.94
C ALA A 4 -5.03 -2.74 7.40
N LEU A 5 -3.73 -2.95 7.64
CA LEU A 5 -3.22 -4.23 8.18
C LEU A 5 -3.82 -4.58 9.55
N LYS A 6 -3.93 -3.60 10.46
CA LYS A 6 -4.55 -3.80 11.79
C LYS A 6 -6.04 -4.16 11.72
N ASN A 7 -6.74 -3.70 10.68
CA ASN A 7 -8.15 -4.03 10.45
C ASN A 7 -8.33 -5.31 9.61
N GLY A 8 -7.27 -6.10 9.41
CA GLY A 8 -7.34 -7.39 8.75
C GLY A 8 -7.35 -7.33 7.22
N ALA A 9 -6.93 -6.21 6.62
CA ALA A 9 -6.78 -6.13 5.17
C ALA A 9 -5.78 -7.19 4.68
N THR A 10 -6.21 -7.94 3.67
CA THR A 10 -5.43 -8.97 3.02
C THR A 10 -4.32 -8.36 2.15
N LYS A 11 -3.35 -9.20 1.79
CA LYS A 11 -2.28 -8.77 0.88
C LYS A 11 -2.86 -8.38 -0.48
N GLU A 12 -3.86 -9.12 -0.94
CA GLU A 12 -4.55 -8.94 -2.21
C GLU A 12 -5.23 -7.57 -2.24
N GLU A 13 -6.01 -7.21 -1.22
CA GLU A 13 -6.67 -5.90 -1.11
C GLU A 13 -5.64 -4.74 -1.08
N ILE A 14 -4.50 -4.93 -0.42
CA ILE A 14 -3.43 -3.92 -0.41
C ILE A 14 -2.82 -3.73 -1.80
N MET A 15 -2.65 -4.82 -2.55
CA MET A 15 -2.09 -4.77 -3.91
C MET A 15 -3.07 -4.12 -4.90
N GLU A 16 -4.37 -4.39 -4.79
CA GLU A 16 -5.39 -3.70 -5.61
C GLU A 16 -5.36 -2.17 -5.40
N VAL A 17 -5.19 -1.74 -4.14
CA VAL A 17 -5.05 -0.30 -3.83
C VAL A 17 -3.74 0.27 -4.36
N MET A 18 -2.64 -0.50 -4.37
CA MET A 18 -1.38 -0.06 -4.98
C MET A 18 -1.50 0.23 -6.47
N ASP A 19 -2.32 -0.53 -7.20
CA ASP A 19 -2.55 -0.30 -8.63
C ASP A 19 -3.32 1.01 -8.86
N VAL A 20 -4.32 1.30 -8.02
CA VAL A 20 -5.04 2.59 -8.05
C VAL A 20 -4.10 3.75 -7.72
N ILE A 21 -3.22 3.59 -6.73
CA ILE A 21 -2.21 4.61 -6.37
C ILE A 21 -1.25 4.84 -7.53
N PHE A 22 -0.85 3.79 -8.24
CA PHE A 22 0.01 3.91 -9.41
C PHE A 22 -0.64 4.72 -10.53
N ILE A 23 -1.91 4.44 -10.84
CA ILE A 23 -2.65 5.14 -11.90
C ILE A 23 -2.85 6.62 -11.54
N THR A 24 -3.20 6.91 -10.29
CA THR A 24 -3.59 8.26 -9.87
C THR A 24 -2.42 9.14 -9.46
N SER A 25 -1.36 8.55 -8.90
CA SER A 25 -0.28 9.27 -8.22
C SER A 25 1.13 8.84 -8.70
N GLY A 26 1.21 7.85 -9.58
CA GLY A 26 2.44 7.42 -10.22
C GLY A 26 3.41 6.64 -9.33
N ALA A 27 4.59 6.36 -9.88
CA ALA A 27 5.64 5.58 -9.24
C ALA A 27 6.12 6.14 -7.88
N PRO A 28 6.24 7.47 -7.65
CA PRO A 28 6.69 8.00 -6.36
C PRO A 28 5.76 7.63 -5.20
N ALA A 29 4.44 7.66 -5.43
CA ALA A 29 3.46 7.32 -4.41
C ALA A 29 3.49 5.82 -4.06
N VAL A 30 3.68 4.96 -5.07
CA VAL A 30 3.87 3.51 -4.87
C VAL A 30 5.14 3.22 -4.07
N ALA A 31 6.24 3.95 -4.33
CA ALA A 31 7.48 3.79 -3.58
C ALA A 31 7.31 4.15 -2.09
N ALA A 32 6.72 5.31 -1.79
CA ALA A 32 6.41 5.72 -0.41
C ALA A 32 5.52 4.70 0.30
N CYS A 33 4.53 4.16 -0.40
CA CYS A 33 3.66 3.12 0.10
C CYS A 33 4.43 1.81 0.40
N ARG A 34 5.27 1.33 -0.52
CA ARG A 34 6.11 0.15 -0.29
C ARG A 34 7.05 0.32 0.90
N ASP A 35 7.64 1.50 1.06
CA ASP A 35 8.52 1.76 2.19
C ASP A 35 7.75 1.79 3.51
N ALA A 36 6.55 2.38 3.52
CA ALA A 36 5.65 2.29 4.67
C ALA A 36 5.30 0.84 5.02
N LEU A 37 5.08 -0.05 4.05
CA LEU A 37 4.85 -1.48 4.31
C LEU A 37 6.07 -2.18 4.93
N LYS A 38 7.29 -1.84 4.49
CA LYS A 38 8.52 -2.42 5.05
C LYS A 38 8.72 -2.06 6.52
N LEU A 39 8.31 -0.85 6.93
CA LEU A 39 8.40 -0.34 8.30
C LEU A 39 7.38 -0.95 9.26
N LEU A 40 6.41 -1.71 8.74
CA LEU A 40 5.33 -2.32 9.52
C LEU A 40 5.58 -3.81 9.82
N LYS A 41 6.78 -4.29 9.51
CA LYS A 41 7.31 -5.59 9.95
C LYS A 41 7.86 -5.50 11.36
#